data_AF-A0A935UW41-F1
#
_entry.id   AF-A0A935UW41-F1
#
_cell.length_a   1.000
_cell.length_b   1.000
_cell.length_c   1.000
_cell.angle_alpha   90.00
_cell.angle_beta   90.00
_cell.angle_gamma   90.00
#
_symmetry.space_group_name_H-M   'P 1'
#
loop_
_entity.id
_entity.type
_entity.pdbx_description
1 polymer ?
#
loop_
_entity_poly.entity_id
_entity_poly.type
_entity_poly.pdbx_seq_one_letter_code
_entity_poly.pdbx_strand_id
1 'polypeptide(L)'
;MSASRAGEPCVVNGEPLQQRRGIEVGHIFKLGTKYSAAMKATFMDRNGTERPYVMGCYGIGVSRVAAATIEQCHDTNGIVWPVSIAPYEVAVIPILPSSAAHLDPSMELYRALRKAGIDVLLDERDTKAGVRLRTPT
;
A
#
# COMPACT_ATOMS: atom_id res chain seq x y z
N MET A 1 5.48 33.48 10.49
CA MET A 1 6.23 32.69 9.49
C MET A 1 5.41 32.68 8.21
N SER A 2 5.87 33.34 7.15
CA SER A 2 5.20 33.26 5.84
C SER A 2 5.44 31.88 5.25
N ALA A 3 4.38 31.18 4.84
CA ALA A 3 4.52 29.95 4.07
C ALA A 3 5.22 30.26 2.74
N SER A 4 6.23 29.48 2.37
CA SER A 4 6.92 29.60 1.09
C SER A 4 5.96 29.39 -0.07
N ARG A 5 6.15 30.14 -1.16
CA ARG A 5 5.28 30.11 -2.35
C ARG A 5 5.93 29.39 -3.52
N ALA A 6 5.10 28.84 -4.41
CA ALA A 6 5.58 28.34 -5.69
C ALA A 6 6.31 29.46 -6.46
N GLY A 7 7.46 29.14 -7.03
CA GLY A 7 8.30 30.10 -7.77
C GLY A 7 9.31 30.88 -6.91
N GLU A 8 9.25 30.82 -5.58
CA GLU A 8 10.31 31.38 -4.74
C GLU A 8 11.63 30.61 -4.97
N PRO A 9 12.79 31.28 -4.87
CA PRO A 9 14.08 30.64 -5.08
C PRO A 9 14.40 29.66 -3.96
N CYS A 10 14.85 28.46 -4.33
CA CYS A 10 15.33 27.46 -3.39
C CYS A 10 16.57 27.95 -2.64
N VAL A 11 16.59 27.79 -1.31
CA VAL A 11 17.71 28.23 -0.44
C VAL A 11 19.04 27.49 -0.67
N VAL A 12 19.01 26.38 -1.42
CA VAL A 12 20.21 25.56 -1.72
C VAL A 12 20.79 25.87 -3.09
N ASN A 13 19.96 26.08 -4.12
CA ASN A 13 20.40 26.19 -5.51
C ASN A 13 19.77 27.34 -6.30
N GLY A 14 18.88 28.14 -5.70
CA GLY A 14 18.22 29.28 -6.34
C GLY A 14 17.12 28.94 -7.34
N GLU A 15 16.91 27.66 -7.67
CA GLU A 15 15.89 27.23 -8.63
C GLU A 15 14.47 27.47 -8.10
N PRO A 16 13.48 27.74 -8.97
CA PRO A 16 12.10 28.00 -8.55
C PRO A 16 11.46 26.78 -7.86
N LEU A 17 10.92 26.99 -6.66
CA LEU A 17 10.21 25.95 -5.92
C LEU A 17 8.94 25.50 -6.66
N GLN A 18 8.78 24.18 -6.83
CA GLN A 18 7.56 23.57 -7.34
C GLN A 18 6.66 23.10 -6.20
N GLN A 19 5.37 23.43 -6.27
CA GLN A 19 4.38 22.94 -5.31
C GLN A 19 3.61 21.76 -5.91
N ARG A 20 3.52 20.67 -5.15
CA ARG A 20 2.73 19.48 -5.49
C ARG A 20 1.85 19.08 -4.31
N ARG A 21 0.74 18.41 -4.61
CA ARG A 21 -0.09 17.77 -3.58
C ARG A 21 0.44 16.37 -3.33
N GLY A 22 0.55 15.98 -2.07
CA GLY A 22 0.97 14.65 -1.65
C GLY A 22 0.11 14.16 -0.50
N ILE A 23 -0.02 12.85 -0.39
CA ILE A 23 -0.63 12.19 0.75
C ILE A 23 0.51 11.67 1.63
N GLU A 24 0.58 12.12 2.88
CA GLU A 24 1.57 11.61 3.83
C GLU A 24 1.18 10.20 4.27
N VAL A 25 1.88 9.19 3.74
CA VAL A 25 1.68 7.78 4.07
C VAL A 25 2.57 7.29 5.21
N GLY A 26 3.59 8.06 5.58
CA GLY A 26 4.48 7.73 6.68
C GLY A 26 5.35 8.91 7.10
N HIS A 27 5.93 8.79 8.30
CA HIS A 27 6.75 9.82 8.91
C HIS A 27 7.83 9.19 9.78
N ILE A 28 9.03 9.76 9.75
CA ILE A 28 10.14 9.38 10.62
C ILE A 28 10.51 10.55 11.53
N PHE A 29 10.69 10.28 12.83
CA PHE A 29 11.09 11.32 13.78
C PHE A 29 12.35 10.91 14.54
N LYS A 30 13.30 11.86 14.65
CA LYS A 30 14.37 11.80 15.63
C LYS A 30 13.83 12.39 16.94
N LEU A 31 13.43 11.52 17.86
CA LEU A 31 12.84 11.93 19.13
C LEU A 31 13.89 12.38 20.15
N GLY A 32 15.14 11.97 19.95
CA GLY A 32 16.21 12.26 20.89
C GLY A 32 15.91 11.62 22.24
N THR A 33 16.04 12.39 23.31
CA THR A 33 15.83 11.90 24.68
C THR A 33 14.49 12.33 25.28
N LYS A 34 13.59 12.93 24.48
CA LYS A 34 12.34 13.54 24.95
C LYS A 34 11.51 12.61 25.85
N TYR A 35 11.31 11.37 25.41
CA TYR A 35 10.50 10.39 26.14
C TYR A 35 11.31 9.61 27.18
N SER A 36 12.52 9.19 26.81
CA SER A 36 13.40 8.42 27.70
C SER A 36 13.77 9.19 28.98
N ALA A 37 14.04 10.49 28.87
CA ALA A 37 14.29 11.34 30.04
C ALA A 37 13.05 11.48 30.93
N ALA A 38 11.88 11.73 30.34
CA ALA A 38 10.63 11.89 31.09
C ALA A 38 10.18 10.58 31.78
N MET A 39 10.42 9.43 31.16
CA MET A 39 10.01 8.11 31.65
C MET A 39 11.09 7.39 32.46
N LYS A 40 12.25 8.01 32.68
CA LYS A 40 13.43 7.41 33.34
C LYS A 40 13.88 6.10 32.68
N ALA A 41 13.82 6.04 31.34
CA ALA A 41 14.34 4.92 30.56
C ALA A 41 15.82 5.19 30.24
N THR A 42 16.71 4.56 31.00
CA THR A 42 18.15 4.81 30.98
C THR A 42 18.96 3.54 30.73
N PHE A 43 20.23 3.72 30.38
CA PHE A 43 21.26 2.68 30.32
C PHE A 43 22.55 3.20 30.94
N MET A 44 23.43 2.28 31.34
CA MET A 44 24.77 2.62 31.80
C MET A 44 25.73 2.66 30.62
N ASP A 45 26.39 3.79 30.40
CA ASP A 45 27.37 3.93 29.33
C ASP A 45 28.71 3.22 29.67
N ARG A 46 29.67 3.29 28.74
CA ARG A 46 30.99 2.67 28.91
C ARG A 46 31.80 3.24 30.08
N ASN A 47 31.47 4.43 30.56
CA ASN A 47 32.12 5.09 31.68
C ASN A 47 31.37 4.85 33.00
N GLY A 48 30.34 4.00 33.02
CA GLY A 48 29.51 3.77 34.20
C GLY A 48 28.52 4.89 34.49
N THR A 49 28.30 5.81 33.54
CA THR A 49 27.36 6.93 33.73
C THR A 49 25.98 6.57 33.19
N GLU A 50 24.95 6.83 33.98
CA GLU A 50 23.57 6.64 33.57
C GLU A 50 23.16 7.68 32.52
N ARG A 51 22.67 7.23 31.36
CA ARG A 51 22.20 8.09 30.27
C ARG A 51 20.83 7.66 29.77
N PRO A 52 19.95 8.60 29.39
CA PRO A 52 18.69 8.26 28.74
C PRO A 52 18.93 7.70 27.33
N TYR A 53 18.06 6.79 26.87
CA TYR A 53 18.13 6.29 25.50
C TYR A 53 17.90 7.39 24.47
N VAL A 54 18.68 7.38 23.38
CA VAL A 54 18.39 8.19 22.20
C VAL A 54 17.39 7.44 21.33
N MET A 55 16.24 8.06 21.06
CA MET A 55 15.10 7.41 20.42
C MET A 55 14.82 7.97 19.03
N GLY A 56 14.34 7.10 18.16
CA GLY A 56 13.65 7.44 16.92
C GLY A 56 12.29 6.74 16.87
N CYS A 57 11.36 7.27 16.10
CA CYS A 57 10.14 6.53 15.75
C CYS A 57 9.88 6.59 14.25
N TYR A 58 9.22 5.54 13.76
CA TYR A 58 8.95 5.31 12.35
C TYR A 58 7.49 4.87 12.24
N GLY A 59 6.68 5.64 11.51
CA GLY A 59 5.27 5.37 11.33
C GLY A 59 4.91 5.24 9.86
N ILE A 60 4.13 4.21 9.52
CA ILE A 60 3.51 4.04 8.21
C ILE A 60 2.02 3.80 8.44
N GLY A 61 1.17 4.59 7.78
CA GLY A 61 -0.28 4.42 7.83
C GLY A 61 -0.71 3.32 6.86
N VAL A 62 -0.72 2.06 7.30
CA VAL A 62 -1.01 0.88 6.43
C VAL A 62 -2.32 1.04 5.65
N SER A 63 -3.42 1.39 6.31
CA SER A 63 -4.72 1.63 5.65
C SER A 63 -4.68 2.85 4.72
N ARG A 64 -3.90 3.88 5.09
CA ARG A 64 -3.71 5.07 4.27
C ARG A 64 -2.90 4.77 3.01
N VAL A 65 -1.94 3.85 3.05
CA VAL A 65 -1.19 3.39 1.88
C VAL A 65 -2.14 2.75 0.86
N ALA A 66 -3.06 1.89 1.31
CA ALA A 66 -4.06 1.30 0.43
C ALA A 66 -4.93 2.37 -0.24
N ALA A 67 -5.48 3.31 0.53
CA ALA A 67 -6.29 4.41 -0.01
C ALA A 67 -5.50 5.34 -0.95
N ALA A 68 -4.26 5.69 -0.59
CA ALA A 68 -3.38 6.51 -1.42
C ALA A 68 -3.00 5.80 -2.73
N THR A 69 -2.89 4.47 -2.71
CA THR A 69 -2.64 3.69 -3.92
C THR A 69 -3.84 3.74 -4.85
N ILE A 70 -5.06 3.59 -4.33
CA ILE A 70 -6.28 3.75 -5.14
C ILE A 70 -6.36 5.15 -5.77
N GLU A 71 -6.06 6.20 -4.98
CA GLU A 71 -6.05 7.58 -5.47
C GLU A 71 -5.06 7.78 -6.64
N GLN A 72 -3.91 7.10 -6.60
CA GLN A 72 -2.88 7.22 -7.65
C GLN A 72 -3.04 6.24 -8.80
N CYS A 73 -3.69 5.10 -8.56
CA CYS A 73 -3.76 3.97 -9.48
C CYS A 73 -5.23 3.56 -9.70
N HIS A 74 -5.93 4.37 -10.50
CA HIS A 74 -7.29 4.08 -10.95
C HIS A 74 -7.49 4.57 -12.39
N ASP A 75 -8.48 4.02 -13.07
CA ASP A 75 -8.91 4.43 -14.40
C ASP A 75 -10.44 4.60 -14.45
N THR A 76 -11.00 4.71 -15.65
CA THR A 76 -12.45 4.83 -15.84
C THR A 76 -13.23 3.56 -15.49
N ASN A 77 -12.55 2.42 -15.38
CA ASN A 77 -13.13 1.10 -15.14
C ASN A 77 -12.99 0.63 -13.69
N GLY A 78 -12.08 1.22 -12.91
CA GLY A 78 -11.96 0.97 -11.48
C GLY A 78 -10.55 1.15 -10.93
N ILE A 79 -10.24 0.36 -9.91
CA ILE A 79 -8.94 0.36 -9.23
C ILE A 79 -7.93 -0.42 -10.08
N VAL A 80 -6.72 0.11 -10.21
CA VAL A 80 -5.59 -0.58 -10.85
C VAL A 80 -4.55 -0.90 -9.78
N TRP A 81 -4.71 -2.04 -9.10
CA TRP A 81 -3.78 -2.42 -8.04
C TRP A 81 -2.37 -2.69 -8.58
N PRO A 82 -1.32 -2.20 -7.92
CA PRO A 82 0.02 -2.76 -8.09
C PRO A 82 0.01 -4.24 -7.68
N VAL A 83 0.65 -5.10 -8.48
CA VAL A 83 0.67 -6.56 -8.25
C VAL A 83 1.10 -6.92 -6.83
N SER A 84 2.00 -6.16 -6.21
CA SER A 84 2.50 -6.41 -4.86
C SER A 84 1.47 -6.24 -3.74
N ILE A 85 0.34 -5.57 -3.98
CA ILE A 85 -0.71 -5.35 -2.99
C ILE A 85 -2.12 -5.67 -3.53
N ALA A 86 -2.21 -6.24 -4.73
CA ALA A 86 -3.47 -6.67 -5.30
C ALA A 86 -4.08 -7.77 -4.42
N PRO A 87 -5.42 -7.79 -4.22
CA PRO A 87 -6.06 -8.86 -3.44
C PRO A 87 -5.85 -10.25 -4.04
N TYR A 88 -5.78 -10.32 -5.37
CA TYR A 88 -5.47 -11.51 -6.15
C TYR A 88 -4.65 -11.08 -7.37
N GLU A 89 -3.76 -11.94 -7.86
CA GLU A 89 -2.97 -11.68 -9.06
C GLU A 89 -3.77 -11.95 -10.34
N VAL A 90 -4.67 -12.94 -10.30
CA VAL A 90 -5.50 -13.34 -11.44
C VAL A 90 -6.94 -13.61 -10.99
N ALA A 91 -7.92 -13.14 -11.77
CA ALA A 91 -9.32 -13.53 -11.63
C ALA A 91 -9.74 -14.42 -12.82
N VAL A 92 -10.24 -15.62 -12.54
CA VAL A 92 -10.82 -16.55 -13.51
C VAL A 92 -12.34 -16.42 -13.45
N ILE A 93 -12.97 -16.04 -14.57
CA ILE A 93 -14.41 -15.78 -14.65
C ILE A 93 -15.03 -16.68 -15.73
N PRO A 94 -15.72 -17.78 -15.36
CA PRO A 94 -16.39 -18.66 -16.33
C PRO A 94 -17.54 -17.93 -17.04
N ILE A 95 -17.50 -17.77 -18.37
CA ILE A 95 -18.52 -17.00 -19.11
C ILE A 95 -19.83 -17.75 -19.32
N LEU A 96 -19.77 -19.09 -19.45
CA LEU A 96 -20.93 -19.96 -19.65
C LEU A 96 -21.13 -20.84 -18.42
N PRO A 97 -22.38 -21.08 -17.97
CA PRO A 97 -22.65 -22.08 -16.94
C PRO A 97 -22.24 -23.46 -17.48
N SER A 98 -21.45 -24.20 -16.69
CA SER A 98 -20.97 -25.52 -17.08
C SER A 98 -22.16 -26.48 -17.24
N SER A 99 -22.49 -26.86 -18.47
CA SER A 99 -23.59 -27.79 -18.75
C SER A 99 -23.20 -29.26 -18.56
N ALA A 100 -22.00 -29.56 -18.05
CA ALA A 100 -21.55 -30.94 -17.83
C ALA A 100 -20.53 -31.03 -16.69
N ALA A 101 -20.85 -31.85 -15.69
CA ALA A 101 -20.15 -31.98 -14.40
C ALA A 101 -18.71 -32.53 -14.42
N HIS A 102 -18.06 -32.69 -15.59
CA HIS A 102 -16.79 -33.45 -15.66
C HIS A 102 -15.60 -32.74 -16.30
N LEU A 103 -15.77 -31.60 -16.97
CA LEU A 103 -14.65 -30.80 -17.49
C LEU A 103 -15.04 -29.33 -17.41
N ASP A 104 -14.70 -28.67 -16.30
CA ASP A 104 -14.75 -27.20 -16.22
C ASP A 104 -13.34 -26.65 -16.48
N PRO A 105 -13.06 -26.13 -17.69
CA PRO A 105 -11.76 -25.57 -18.04
C PRO A 105 -11.33 -24.45 -17.10
N SER A 106 -12.29 -23.73 -16.51
CA SER A 106 -12.04 -22.65 -15.56
C SER A 106 -11.45 -23.19 -14.26
N MET A 107 -11.97 -24.33 -13.79
CA MET A 107 -11.48 -25.03 -12.62
C MET A 107 -10.10 -25.67 -12.87
N GLU A 108 -9.86 -26.20 -14.07
CA GLU A 108 -8.53 -26.71 -14.46
C GLU A 108 -7.49 -25.58 -14.46
N LEU A 109 -7.81 -24.44 -15.09
CA LEU A 109 -6.96 -23.26 -15.10
C LEU A 109 -6.69 -22.73 -13.69
N TYR A 110 -7.73 -22.59 -12.88
CA TYR A 110 -7.63 -22.18 -11.48
C TYR A 110 -6.64 -23.07 -10.70
N ARG A 111 -6.77 -24.40 -10.83
CA ARG A 111 -5.87 -25.36 -10.16
C ARG A 111 -4.44 -25.29 -10.69
N ALA A 112 -4.27 -25.13 -12.00
CA ALA A 112 -2.95 -25.03 -12.61
C ALA A 112 -2.19 -23.77 -12.11
N LEU A 113 -2.87 -22.63 -12.08
CA LEU A 113 -2.31 -21.37 -11.60
C LEU A 113 -2.00 -21.41 -10.09
N ARG A 114 -2.93 -21.94 -9.27
CA ARG A 114 -2.68 -22.15 -7.83
C ARG A 114 -1.49 -23.09 -7.59
N LYS A 115 -1.35 -24.16 -8.39
CA LYS A 115 -0.20 -25.09 -8.31
C LYS A 115 1.12 -24.40 -8.68
N ALA A 116 1.08 -23.36 -9.52
CA ALA A 116 2.22 -22.51 -9.83
C ALA A 116 2.52 -21.45 -8.75
N GLY A 117 1.74 -21.40 -7.66
CA GLY A 117 1.94 -20.45 -6.55
C GLY A 117 1.30 -19.08 -6.75
N ILE A 118 0.48 -18.91 -7.80
CA ILE A 118 -0.22 -17.66 -8.11
C ILE A 118 -1.45 -17.54 -7.23
N ASP A 119 -1.74 -16.33 -6.72
CA ASP A 119 -2.98 -16.08 -5.99
C ASP A 119 -4.13 -15.78 -6.96
N VAL A 120 -5.13 -16.67 -6.97
CA VAL A 120 -6.19 -16.67 -7.99
C VAL A 120 -7.56 -16.59 -7.36
N LEU A 121 -8.41 -15.69 -7.86
CA LEU A 121 -9.84 -15.65 -7.58
C LEU A 121 -10.59 -16.44 -8.66
N LEU A 122 -11.56 -17.26 -8.27
CA LEU A 122 -12.52 -17.90 -9.19
C LEU A 122 -13.92 -17.32 -8.93
N ASP A 123 -14.49 -16.61 -9.91
CA ASP A 123 -15.81 -15.97 -9.78
C ASP A 123 -16.93 -16.79 -10.45
N GLU A 124 -17.46 -17.76 -9.69
CA GLU A 124 -18.55 -18.66 -10.11
C GLU A 124 -19.94 -18.15 -9.74
N ARG A 125 -20.09 -16.87 -9.36
CA ARG A 125 -21.39 -16.31 -8.96
C ARG A 125 -22.39 -16.45 -10.11
N ASP A 126 -23.60 -16.92 -9.79
CA ASP A 126 -24.72 -17.06 -10.73
C ASP A 126 -25.31 -15.68 -11.09
N THR A 127 -24.53 -14.92 -11.86
CA THR A 127 -24.84 -13.58 -12.32
C THR A 127 -24.38 -13.41 -13.76
N LYS A 128 -25.02 -12.48 -14.49
CA LYS A 128 -24.66 -12.20 -15.89
C LYS A 128 -23.16 -11.88 -16.00
N ALA A 129 -22.50 -12.41 -17.03
CA ALA A 129 -21.06 -12.22 -17.24
C ALA A 129 -20.64 -10.74 -17.22
N GLY A 130 -21.46 -9.84 -17.79
CA GLY A 130 -21.19 -8.39 -17.76
C GLY A 130 -21.19 -7.77 -16.36
N VAL A 131 -21.89 -8.35 -15.38
CA VAL A 131 -21.84 -7.90 -13.99
C VAL A 131 -20.54 -8.36 -13.32
N ARG A 132 -20.09 -9.59 -13.60
CA ARG A 132 -18.84 -10.13 -13.08
C ARG A 132 -17.62 -9.38 -13.62
N LEU A 133 -17.58 -9.13 -14.94
CA LEU A 133 -16.50 -8.38 -15.59
C LEU A 133 -16.41 -6.91 -15.17
N ARG A 134 -17.51 -6.30 -14.69
CA ARG A 134 -17.54 -4.92 -14.19
C ARG A 134 -17.36 -4.83 -12.68
N THR A 135 -17.29 -5.97 -11.97
CA THR A 135 -17.06 -5.96 -10.53
C THR A 135 -15.58 -5.62 -10.31
N PRO A 136 -15.24 -4.52 -9.61
CA PRO A 136 -13.87 -4.25 -9.24
C PRO A 136 -13.43 -5.32 -8.24
N THR A 137 -12.51 -6.19 -8.66
CA THR A 137 -11.82 -7.19 -7.83
C THR A 137 -10.38 -6.77 -7.60
#